data_AF-A0A8H5AIB1-F1
#
_entry.id   AF-A0A8H5AIB1-F1
#
_cell.length_a   1.000
_cell.length_b   1.000
_cell.length_c   1.000
_cell.angle_alpha   90.00
_cell.angle_beta   90.00
_cell.angle_gamma   90.00
#
_symmetry.space_group_name_H-M   'P 1'
#
loop_
_entity.id
_entity.type
_entity.pdbx_description
1 polymer ?
#
loop_
_entity_poly.entity_id
_entity_poly.type
_entity_poly.pdbx_seq_one_letter_code
_entity_poly.pdbx_strand_id
1 'polypeptide(L)'
;MAEAKFCFALVADEAVLDGIARNEFVVKAVGYDWDRIDHGGWGWVRLETGRLLELWEALLLADVQSTNKYYWMKCDGPESDLETDIWTGDWSLPDLDIYSKVQTASKISQLKFDY
;
A
#
# COMPACT_ATOMS: atom_id res chain seq x y z
N MET A 1 -3.90 -17.87 -2.53
CA MET A 1 -3.42 -16.81 -1.62
C MET A 1 -2.67 -15.81 -2.47
N ALA A 2 -3.05 -14.54 -2.44
CA ALA A 2 -2.52 -13.54 -3.38
C ALA A 2 -1.06 -13.16 -3.09
N GLU A 3 -0.60 -13.21 -1.82
CA GLU A 3 0.80 -12.95 -1.46
C GLU A 3 1.79 -13.90 -2.15
N ALA A 4 1.46 -15.20 -2.24
CA ALA A 4 2.30 -16.19 -2.89
C ALA A 4 2.41 -16.00 -4.41
N LYS A 5 1.45 -15.32 -5.04
CA LYS A 5 1.46 -15.04 -6.48
C LYS A 5 2.35 -13.84 -6.80
N PHE A 6 2.29 -12.81 -5.97
CA PHE A 6 2.98 -11.54 -6.20
C PHE A 6 4.32 -11.42 -5.48
N CYS A 7 4.71 -12.43 -4.70
CA CYS A 7 5.98 -12.48 -3.97
C CYS A 7 6.28 -11.22 -3.14
N PHE A 8 5.29 -10.74 -2.40
CA PHE A 8 5.45 -9.60 -1.51
C PHE A 8 4.99 -9.93 -0.09
N ALA A 9 5.51 -9.16 0.87
CA ALA A 9 5.14 -9.19 2.27
C ALA A 9 4.80 -7.78 2.76
N LEU A 10 3.82 -7.70 3.65
CA LEU A 10 3.56 -6.50 4.44
C LEU A 10 4.38 -6.57 5.73
N VAL A 11 5.19 -5.56 5.97
CA VAL A 11 6.12 -5.49 7.09
C VAL A 11 5.80 -4.27 7.95
N ALA A 12 5.73 -4.50 9.26
CA ALA A 12 5.70 -3.45 10.27
C ALA A 12 7.07 -3.44 10.97
N ASP A 13 8.01 -2.67 10.42
CA ASP A 13 9.34 -2.47 11.00
C ASP A 13 9.33 -1.38 12.09
N GLU A 14 10.50 -1.11 12.69
CA GLU A 14 10.65 -0.10 13.76
C GLU A 14 10.09 1.27 13.32
N ALA A 15 10.37 1.71 12.09
CA ALA A 15 9.89 2.99 11.58
C ALA A 15 8.36 3.03 11.44
N VAL A 16 7.73 1.92 11.05
CA VAL A 16 6.26 1.79 11.04
C VAL A 16 5.69 1.87 12.46
N LEU A 17 6.27 1.14 13.42
CA LEU A 17 5.79 1.12 14.81
C LEU A 17 5.95 2.49 15.49
N ASP A 18 7.06 3.18 15.24
CA ASP A 18 7.28 4.55 15.70
C ASP A 18 6.30 5.54 15.07
N GLY A 19 5.96 5.34 13.79
CA GLY A 19 4.92 6.11 13.10
C GLY A 19 3.57 5.99 13.79
N ILE A 20 3.17 4.78 14.19
CA ILE A 20 1.90 4.53 14.91
C ILE A 20 1.86 5.35 16.21
N ALA A 21 2.98 5.45 16.95
CA ALA A 21 3.07 6.27 18.16
C ALA A 21 2.87 7.77 17.88
N ARG A 22 3.15 8.22 16.65
CA ARG A 22 2.91 9.59 16.15
C ARG A 22 1.61 9.76 15.38
N ASN A 23 0.71 8.77 15.40
CA ASN A 23 -0.54 8.75 14.64
C ASN A 23 -0.35 8.72 13.10
N GLU A 24 0.77 8.16 12.64
CA GLU A 24 1.04 7.83 11.23
C GLU A 24 0.71 6.35 11.00
N PHE A 25 -0.37 6.07 10.28
CA PHE A 25 -0.82 4.70 9.99
C PHE A 25 -0.33 4.25 8.63
N VAL A 26 0.95 3.88 8.58
CA VAL A 26 1.62 3.38 7.37
C VAL A 26 2.09 1.94 7.53
N VAL A 27 2.29 1.24 6.42
CA VAL A 27 2.85 -0.11 6.36
C VAL A 27 3.88 -0.16 5.23
N LYS A 28 4.87 -1.05 5.34
CA LYS A 28 5.87 -1.28 4.31
C LYS A 28 5.47 -2.49 3.47
N ALA A 29 5.35 -2.32 2.16
CA ALA A 29 5.16 -3.42 1.22
C ALA A 29 6.52 -3.77 0.60
N VAL A 30 6.99 -5.01 0.75
CA VAL A 30 8.31 -5.47 0.32
C VAL A 30 8.17 -6.65 -0.64
N GLY A 31 8.67 -6.52 -1.87
CA GLY A 31 8.82 -7.64 -2.80
C GLY A 31 10.10 -8.42 -2.51
N TYR A 32 9.99 -9.66 -2.05
CA TYR A 32 11.14 -10.47 -1.64
C TYR A 32 11.84 -11.18 -2.81
N ASP A 33 11.28 -11.10 -4.01
CA ASP A 33 11.87 -11.56 -5.27
C ASP A 33 12.44 -10.41 -6.12
N TRP A 34 12.60 -9.22 -5.56
CA TRP A 34 13.09 -8.05 -6.30
C TRP A 34 14.60 -8.15 -6.55
N ASP A 35 14.99 -7.96 -7.81
CA ASP A 35 16.38 -7.73 -8.23
C ASP A 35 16.51 -6.36 -8.91
N ARG A 36 17.54 -5.61 -8.50
CA ARG A 36 17.89 -4.28 -9.01
C ARG A 36 18.30 -4.30 -10.49
N ILE A 37 18.75 -5.45 -11.00
CA ILE A 37 19.26 -5.59 -12.37
C ILE A 37 18.13 -5.58 -13.41
N ASP A 38 17.00 -6.22 -13.11
CA ASP A 38 15.95 -6.49 -14.09
C ASP A 38 14.73 -5.55 -13.97
N HIS A 39 14.67 -4.71 -12.93
CA HIS A 39 13.44 -4.03 -12.54
C HIS A 39 13.67 -2.52 -12.30
N GLY A 40 13.04 -1.67 -13.11
CA GLY A 40 13.17 -0.20 -13.07
C GLY A 40 12.39 0.52 -11.96
N GLY A 41 12.08 -0.16 -10.86
CA GLY A 41 11.35 0.37 -9.70
C GLY A 41 11.98 -0.09 -8.39
N TRP A 42 11.34 0.21 -7.26
CA TRP A 42 11.89 -0.11 -5.94
C TRP A 42 11.37 -1.47 -5.46
N GLY A 43 12.21 -2.20 -4.73
CA GLY A 43 11.82 -3.48 -4.12
C GLY A 43 10.81 -3.33 -2.99
N TRP A 44 10.57 -2.10 -2.52
CA TRP A 44 9.63 -1.82 -1.46
C TRP A 44 9.12 -0.38 -1.49
N VAL A 45 7.98 -0.15 -0.84
CA VAL A 45 7.38 1.18 -0.63
C VAL A 45 6.71 1.25 0.74
N ARG A 46 6.61 2.46 1.33
CA ARG A 46 5.70 2.73 2.46
C ARG A 46 4.37 3.22 1.90
N LEU A 47 3.26 2.80 2.47
CA LEU A 47 1.94 3.28 2.08
C LEU A 47 1.05 3.43 3.30
N GLU A 48 0.08 4.35 3.24
CA GLU A 48 -0.95 4.41 4.26
C GLU A 48 -1.74 3.11 4.29
N THR A 49 -2.17 2.66 5.48
CA THR A 49 -2.97 1.43 5.61
C THR A 49 -4.28 1.50 4.82
N GLY A 50 -4.81 2.70 4.59
CA GLY A 50 -5.95 2.91 3.72
C GLY A 50 -5.67 2.66 2.23
N ARG A 51 -4.41 2.58 1.81
CA ARG A 51 -4.07 2.45 0.39
C ARG A 51 -3.67 1.02 0.03
N LEU A 52 -3.86 0.09 0.96
CA LEU A 52 -3.66 -1.33 0.75
C LEU A 52 -4.51 -1.87 -0.40
N LEU A 53 -5.76 -1.43 -0.54
CA LEU A 53 -6.61 -1.90 -1.63
C LEU A 53 -6.08 -1.47 -3.01
N GLU A 54 -5.56 -0.24 -3.10
CA GLU A 54 -4.93 0.29 -4.32
C GLU A 54 -3.64 -0.47 -4.65
N LEU A 55 -2.86 -0.85 -3.64
CA LEU A 55 -1.70 -1.73 -3.84
C LEU A 55 -2.11 -3.07 -4.45
N TRP A 56 -3.17 -3.69 -3.92
CA TRP A 56 -3.67 -4.96 -4.45
C TRP A 56 -4.17 -4.84 -5.89
N GLU A 57 -4.85 -3.74 -6.21
CA GLU A 57 -5.32 -3.47 -7.58
C GLU A 57 -4.14 -3.27 -8.55
N ALA A 58 -3.13 -2.49 -8.16
CA ALA A 58 -1.93 -2.28 -8.97
C ALA A 58 -1.18 -3.60 -9.24
N LEU A 59 -1.06 -4.47 -8.23
CA LEU A 59 -0.47 -5.81 -8.39
C LEU A 59 -1.30 -6.68 -9.35
N LEU A 60 -2.62 -6.65 -9.22
CA LEU A 60 -3.52 -7.39 -10.12
C LEU A 60 -3.43 -6.89 -11.56
N LEU A 61 -3.39 -5.58 -11.77
CA LEU A 61 -3.24 -4.98 -13.09
C LEU A 61 -1.90 -5.33 -13.72
N ALA A 62 -0.82 -5.33 -12.94
CA ALA A 62 0.49 -5.77 -13.42
C ALA A 62 0.46 -7.20 -13.96
N ASP A 63 -0.20 -8.11 -13.24
CA ASP A 63 -0.37 -9.50 -13.67
C ASP A 63 -1.26 -9.65 -14.91
N VAL A 64 -2.40 -8.95 -14.96
CA VAL A 64 -3.30 -8.96 -16.12
C VAL A 64 -2.62 -8.41 -17.37
N GLN A 65 -1.81 -7.36 -17.22
CA GLN A 65 -1.09 -6.73 -18.32
C GLN A 65 0.25 -7.41 -18.63
N SER A 66 0.65 -8.42 -17.86
CA SER A 66 1.99 -9.05 -17.94
C SER A 66 3.12 -8.02 -17.87
N THR A 67 2.91 -6.97 -17.06
CA THR A 67 3.90 -5.92 -16.80
C THR A 67 4.63 -6.18 -15.49
N ASN A 68 5.75 -5.48 -15.31
CA ASN A 68 6.53 -5.61 -14.09
C ASN A 68 5.82 -4.92 -12.91
N LYS A 69 5.46 -5.68 -11.89
CA LYS A 69 4.79 -5.19 -10.66
C LYS A 69 5.58 -4.08 -9.93
N TYR A 70 6.92 -4.09 -10.00
CA TYR A 70 7.76 -3.08 -9.35
C TYR A 70 7.68 -1.71 -10.00
N TYR A 71 7.20 -1.64 -11.25
CA TYR A 71 6.92 -0.35 -11.90
C TYR A 71 5.96 0.50 -11.08
N TRP A 72 4.98 -0.14 -10.44
CA TRP A 72 3.97 0.50 -9.61
C TRP A 72 4.47 0.75 -8.17
N MET A 73 5.53 0.06 -7.75
CA MET A 73 6.18 0.23 -6.45
C MET A 73 7.31 1.27 -6.56
N LYS A 74 6.98 2.46 -7.06
CA LYS A 74 7.92 3.56 -7.22
C LYS A 74 7.40 4.80 -6.49
N CYS A 75 8.29 5.45 -5.75
CA CYS A 75 8.12 6.84 -5.28
C CYS A 75 8.89 7.81 -6.18
N ASP A 76 8.45 9.06 -6.22
CA ASP A 76 9.12 10.13 -6.95
C ASP A 76 10.38 10.58 -6.23
N GLY A 77 11.53 9.98 -6.57
CA GLY A 77 12.79 10.33 -5.93
C GLY A 77 13.82 9.20 -6.00
N PRO A 78 15.01 9.41 -5.40
CA PRO A 78 15.97 8.35 -5.15
C PRO A 78 15.47 7.34 -4.10
N GLU A 79 16.00 6.13 -4.13
CA GLU A 79 15.70 5.05 -3.16
C GLU A 79 15.92 5.47 -1.69
N SER A 80 16.84 6.42 -1.45
CA SER A 80 17.13 6.95 -0.11
C SER A 80 15.92 7.60 0.56
N ASP A 81 14.95 8.04 -0.24
CA ASP A 81 13.82 8.82 0.24
C ASP A 81 12.63 7.90 0.60
N LEU A 82 12.71 6.60 0.32
CA LEU A 82 11.66 5.61 0.62
C LEU A 82 11.35 5.48 2.11
N GLU A 83 12.30 5.81 2.98
CA GLU A 83 12.07 5.82 4.43
C GLU A 83 11.17 6.98 4.85
N THR A 84 11.07 8.05 4.07
CA THR A 84 10.21 9.22 4.35
C THR A 84 9.03 9.33 3.41
N ASP A 85 9.14 8.78 2.21
CA ASP A 85 8.12 8.88 1.17
C ASP A 85 6.99 7.88 1.39
N ILE A 86 5.77 8.39 1.27
CA ILE A 86 4.56 7.61 1.26
C ILE A 86 4.13 7.44 -0.19
N TRP A 87 4.00 6.19 -0.62
CA TRP A 87 3.48 5.83 -1.92
C TRP A 87 2.09 6.42 -2.11
N THR A 88 1.97 7.26 -3.13
CA THR A 88 0.74 7.99 -3.51
C THR A 88 -0.10 7.22 -4.53
N GLY A 89 0.13 5.91 -4.68
CA GLY A 89 -0.74 5.06 -5.49
C GLY A 89 -0.45 5.20 -6.98
N ASP A 90 -1.26 4.52 -7.79
CA ASP A 90 -1.23 4.72 -9.24
C ASP A 90 -2.16 5.90 -9.59
N TRP A 91 -1.56 6.99 -10.10
CA TRP A 91 -2.29 8.19 -10.54
C TRP A 91 -3.29 7.93 -11.67
N SER A 92 -3.22 6.77 -12.33
CA SER A 92 -4.16 6.36 -13.37
C SER A 92 -5.40 5.63 -12.83
N LEU A 93 -5.44 5.32 -11.53
CA LEU A 93 -6.55 4.64 -10.87
C LEU A 93 -7.38 5.60 -10.00
N PRO A 94 -8.68 5.32 -9.80
CA PRO A 94 -9.48 6.09 -8.87
C PRO A 94 -8.98 5.92 -7.43
N ASP A 95 -9.03 6.98 -6.63
CA ASP A 95 -8.69 6.92 -5.21
C ASP A 95 -9.66 5.97 -4.48
N LEU A 96 -9.13 4.87 -3.95
CA LEU A 96 -9.88 3.88 -3.17
C LEU A 96 -9.61 3.99 -1.66
N ASP A 97 -8.77 4.93 -1.22
CA ASP A 97 -8.43 5.19 0.19
C ASP A 97 -9.66 5.40 1.12
N ILE A 98 -10.81 5.79 0.57
CA ILE A 98 -12.04 5.96 1.35
C ILE A 98 -12.72 4.64 1.73
N TYR A 99 -12.44 3.54 1.03
CA TYR A 99 -13.11 2.24 1.22
C TYR A 99 -12.37 1.27 2.14
N SER A 100 -11.13 1.59 2.45
CA SER A 100 -10.17 0.80 3.21
C SER A 100 -10.05 1.24 4.68
N LYS A 101 -10.58 2.42 5.01
CA LYS A 101 -10.67 2.90 6.39
C LYS A 101 -11.64 2.02 7.17
N VAL A 102 -11.11 1.27 8.13
CA VAL A 102 -11.92 0.52 9.09
C VAL A 102 -12.81 1.51 9.83
N GLN A 103 -14.12 1.49 9.57
CA GLN A 103 -15.07 2.25 10.38
C GLN A 103 -15.13 1.60 11.76
N THR A 104 -14.58 2.28 12.77
CA THR A 104 -14.79 1.87 14.15
C THR A 104 -16.30 1.91 14.41
N ALA A 105 -16.88 0.79 14.83
CA ALA A 105 -18.28 0.69 15.19
C ALA A 105 -18.59 1.54 16.44
N SER A 106 -18.63 2.86 16.29
CA SER A 106 -18.99 3.76 17.40
C SER A 106 -19.86 4.93 16.96
N LYS A 107 -20.75 4.71 15.96
CA LYS A 107 -21.82 5.69 15.66
C LYS A 107 -23.04 5.15 14.89
N ILE A 108 -23.33 3.85 14.94
CA ILE A 108 -24.61 3.28 14.43
C ILE A 108 -25.59 3.03 15.60
N SER A 109 -25.52 3.83 16.66
CA SER A 109 -26.48 3.75 17.79
C SER A 109 -27.52 4.87 17.75
N GLN A 110 -27.61 5.67 16.68
CA GLN A 110 -28.52 6.82 16.61
C GLN A 110 -29.38 6.93 15.35
N LEU A 111 -29.40 5.93 14.47
CA LEU A 111 -30.48 5.84 13.49
C LEU A 111 -31.73 5.28 14.19
N LYS A 112 -32.45 6.18 14.88
CA LYS A 112 -33.86 5.98 15.21
C LYS A 112 -34.62 5.77 13.89
N PHE A 113 -35.16 4.58 13.71
CA PHE A 113 -36.28 4.40 12.79
C PHE A 113 -37.52 4.89 13.53
N ASP A 114 -37.94 6.11 13.25
CA ASP A 114 -39.30 6.55 13.57
C ASP A 114 -40.23 5.91 12.52
N TYR A 115 -41.12 5.05 13.01
CA TYR A 115 -42.15 4.33 12.25
C TYR A 115 -43.40 5.19 12.09
#